data_AF-A0A1Z4V4B6-F1
#
_entry.id   AF-A0A1Z4V4B6-F1
#
_cell.length_a   1.000
_cell.length_b   1.000
_cell.length_c   1.000
_cell.angle_alpha   90.00
_cell.angle_beta   90.00
_cell.angle_gamma   90.00
#
_symmetry.space_group_name_H-M   'P 1'
#
loop_
_entity.id
_entity.type
_entity.pdbx_description
1 polymer ?
#
loop_
_entity_poly.entity_id
_entity_poly.type
_entity_poly.pdbx_seq_one_letter_code
_entity_poly.pdbx_strand_id
1 'polypeptide(L)'
;MKNPPIAFIFSGIIISLGILPSLAQAKQPVSDTQVAAMVEALRLAAPKTKKRNDGYHSEWQVKPETLKGWTKTCLKKELTPTQFENDPKIARQVISCITNRELNKQFAATKNNENSAVRGVACWWMTGNYTGCDKGFTADYVQKVVRLYKQEISKPTTTTSPAQKHIN
;
A
#
# COMPACT_ATOMS: atom_id res chain seq x y z
N MET A 1 -71.12 -22.24 -45.30
CA MET A 1 -70.56 -20.93 -45.69
C MET A 1 -69.76 -20.43 -44.49
N LYS A 2 -68.42 -20.49 -44.44
CA LYS A 2 -67.38 -19.68 -45.11
C LYS A 2 -66.59 -18.99 -43.97
N ASN A 3 -65.41 -19.51 -43.64
CA ASN A 3 -64.52 -19.01 -42.57
C ASN A 3 -63.83 -17.69 -42.97
N PRO A 4 -63.33 -16.91 -41.99
CA PRO A 4 -62.02 -16.26 -42.16
C PRO A 4 -61.11 -16.36 -40.90
N PRO A 5 -59.82 -16.00 -41.02
CA PRO A 5 -58.72 -16.74 -40.42
C PRO A 5 -58.12 -16.12 -39.15
N ILE A 6 -57.44 -16.98 -38.37
CA ILE A 6 -56.58 -16.62 -37.24
C ILE A 6 -55.40 -15.81 -37.77
N ALA A 7 -55.37 -14.52 -37.45
CA ALA A 7 -54.26 -13.61 -37.73
C ALA A 7 -53.28 -13.62 -36.54
N PHE A 8 -52.13 -14.27 -36.71
CA PHE A 8 -50.98 -14.11 -35.82
C PHE A 8 -50.29 -12.77 -36.11
N ILE A 9 -50.47 -11.79 -35.22
CA ILE A 9 -49.72 -10.54 -35.26
C ILE A 9 -48.42 -10.76 -34.48
N PHE A 10 -47.31 -10.93 -35.20
CA PHE A 10 -45.97 -10.92 -34.63
C PHE A 10 -45.67 -9.51 -34.09
N SER A 11 -45.79 -9.34 -32.77
CA SER A 11 -45.28 -8.15 -32.07
C SER A 11 -43.75 -8.21 -32.04
N GLY A 12 -43.12 -7.52 -32.98
CA GLY A 12 -41.68 -7.30 -32.99
C GLY A 12 -41.28 -6.37 -31.85
N ILE A 13 -40.76 -6.95 -30.77
CA ILE A 13 -40.07 -6.21 -29.71
C ILE A 13 -38.61 -6.06 -30.15
N ILE A 14 -38.24 -4.89 -30.69
CA ILE A 14 -36.83 -4.48 -30.77
C ILE A 14 -36.50 -3.83 -29.44
N ILE A 15 -36.00 -4.62 -28.48
CA ILE A 15 -35.30 -4.06 -27.31
C ILE A 15 -33.92 -3.66 -27.79
N SER A 16 -33.75 -2.37 -28.05
CA SER A 16 -32.45 -1.72 -28.23
C SER A 16 -31.66 -1.91 -26.94
N LEU A 17 -30.71 -2.86 -26.97
CA LEU A 17 -29.77 -3.11 -25.89
C LEU A 17 -28.76 -1.96 -25.87
N GLY A 18 -29.08 -0.90 -25.12
CA GLY A 18 -28.17 0.20 -24.84
C GLY A 18 -26.99 -0.32 -24.03
N ILE A 19 -25.86 -0.56 -24.71
CA ILE A 19 -24.58 -0.85 -24.05
C ILE A 19 -24.12 0.45 -23.40
N LEU A 20 -24.43 0.64 -22.12
CA LEU A 20 -23.80 1.69 -21.33
C LEU A 20 -22.29 1.35 -21.25
N PRO A 21 -21.39 2.24 -21.70
CA PRO A 21 -19.97 2.04 -21.47
C PRO A 21 -19.75 2.13 -19.97
N SER A 22 -19.49 0.99 -19.34
CA SER A 22 -19.00 0.92 -17.97
C SER A 22 -17.77 1.81 -17.88
N LEU A 23 -17.93 2.99 -17.28
CA LEU A 23 -16.80 3.83 -16.89
C LEU A 23 -16.01 3.02 -15.87
N ALA A 24 -15.02 2.29 -16.34
CA ALA A 24 -14.03 1.65 -15.49
C ALA A 24 -13.34 2.78 -14.73
N GLN A 25 -13.77 3.03 -13.49
CA GLN A 25 -13.05 3.91 -12.58
C GLN A 25 -11.63 3.38 -12.46
N ALA A 26 -10.69 4.05 -13.12
CA ALA A 26 -9.28 3.74 -13.01
C ALA A 26 -8.91 3.84 -11.53
N LYS A 27 -8.43 2.74 -10.95
CA LYS A 27 -7.96 2.69 -9.56
C LYS A 27 -6.84 3.72 -9.44
N GLN A 28 -7.05 4.75 -8.62
CA GLN A 28 -6.03 5.74 -8.36
C GLN A 28 -4.86 5.06 -7.63
N PRO A 29 -3.61 5.26 -8.09
CA PRO A 29 -2.45 4.73 -7.39
C PRO A 29 -2.34 5.35 -5.99
N VAL A 30 -1.73 4.61 -5.05
CA VAL A 30 -1.44 5.13 -3.72
C VAL A 30 -0.55 6.38 -3.83
N SER A 31 -0.87 7.44 -3.10
CA SER A 31 -0.12 8.69 -3.16
C SER A 31 1.22 8.62 -2.41
N ASP A 32 2.19 9.44 -2.83
CA ASP A 32 3.49 9.54 -2.16
C ASP A 32 3.37 9.92 -0.69
N THR A 33 2.37 10.76 -0.33
CA THR A 33 2.07 11.12 1.06
C THR A 33 1.69 9.90 1.89
N GLN A 34 0.85 9.01 1.34
CA GLN A 34 0.46 7.76 2.02
C GLN A 34 1.63 6.80 2.17
N VAL A 35 2.48 6.69 1.14
CA VAL A 35 3.71 5.89 1.24
C VAL A 35 4.62 6.45 2.32
N ALA A 36 4.91 7.76 2.30
CA ALA A 36 5.79 8.41 3.26
C ALA A 36 5.27 8.28 4.70
N ALA A 37 3.96 8.48 4.91
CA ALA A 37 3.31 8.33 6.21
C ALA A 37 3.42 6.90 6.74
N MET A 38 3.23 5.90 5.88
CA MET A 38 3.34 4.49 6.28
C MET A 38 4.78 4.09 6.58
N VAL A 39 5.74 4.54 5.77
CA VAL A 39 7.17 4.32 6.02
C VAL A 39 7.55 4.86 7.39
N GLU A 40 7.12 6.08 7.71
CA GLU A 40 7.45 6.70 9.00
C GLU A 40 6.72 6.05 10.17
N ALA A 41 5.45 5.67 9.99
CA ALA A 41 4.69 4.92 10.99
C ALA A 41 5.36 3.59 11.36
N LEU A 42 5.90 2.86 10.37
CA LEU A 42 6.66 1.63 10.59
C LEU A 42 7.95 1.88 11.38
N ARG A 43 8.69 2.95 11.04
CA ARG A 43 9.92 3.35 11.75
C ARG A 43 9.66 3.63 13.23
N LEU A 44 8.62 4.41 13.51
CA LEU A 44 8.21 4.79 14.87
C LEU A 44 7.57 3.62 15.64
N ALA A 45 6.95 2.68 14.92
CA ALA A 45 6.35 1.48 15.50
C ALA A 45 7.39 0.42 15.86
N ALA A 46 8.52 0.39 15.16
CA ALA A 46 9.58 -0.60 15.29
C ALA A 46 9.91 -0.91 16.76
N PRO A 47 9.94 -2.20 17.16
CA PRO A 47 10.32 -2.58 18.51
C PRO A 47 11.72 -2.06 18.84
N LYS A 48 11.85 -1.30 19.93
CA LYS A 48 13.17 -0.87 20.43
C LYS A 48 13.80 -2.03 21.16
N THR A 49 14.74 -2.71 20.53
CA THR A 49 15.51 -3.75 21.21
C THR A 49 16.61 -3.10 22.03
N LYS A 50 16.77 -3.54 23.28
CA LYS A 50 17.84 -3.08 24.18
C LYS A 50 19.18 -3.75 23.87
N LYS A 51 19.28 -4.50 22.77
CA LYS A 51 20.41 -5.35 22.43
C LYS A 51 21.07 -4.82 21.17
N ARG A 52 22.35 -4.44 21.27
CA ARG A 52 23.20 -4.25 20.10
C ARG A 52 23.28 -5.59 19.35
N ASN A 53 22.94 -5.62 18.06
CA ASN A 53 22.93 -6.81 17.21
C ASN A 53 21.86 -7.85 17.56
N ASP A 54 20.62 -7.43 17.69
CA ASP A 54 19.45 -8.33 17.81
C ASP A 54 19.09 -9.08 16.52
N GLY A 55 19.86 -8.91 15.45
CA GLY A 55 19.65 -9.55 14.15
C GLY A 55 18.70 -8.79 13.22
N TYR A 56 18.30 -7.58 13.59
CA TYR A 56 17.50 -6.68 12.76
C TYR A 56 18.31 -5.46 12.32
N HIS A 57 17.94 -4.92 11.15
CA HIS A 57 18.71 -3.86 10.51
C HIS A 57 17.86 -2.62 10.19
N SER A 58 18.52 -1.46 10.25
CA SER A 58 17.99 -0.11 10.12
C SER A 58 16.98 0.26 11.21
N GLU A 59 16.52 1.51 11.15
CA GLU A 59 15.44 2.03 11.99
C GLU A 59 14.11 1.28 11.82
N TRP A 60 13.93 0.54 10.71
CA TRP A 60 12.73 -0.24 10.42
C TRP A 60 12.79 -1.69 10.91
N GLN A 61 13.92 -2.11 11.49
CA GLN A 61 14.11 -3.43 12.08
C GLN A 61 13.77 -4.57 11.09
N VAL A 62 14.48 -4.60 9.96
CA VAL A 62 14.28 -5.59 8.89
C VAL A 62 15.24 -6.76 9.06
N LYS A 63 14.75 -7.99 8.83
CA LYS A 63 15.59 -9.20 8.90
C LYS A 63 16.48 -9.37 7.66
N PRO A 64 17.72 -9.89 7.79
CA PRO A 64 18.64 -10.11 6.67
C PRO A 64 18.07 -10.92 5.50
N GLU A 65 17.33 -11.99 5.79
CA GLU A 65 16.75 -12.87 4.77
C GLU A 65 15.70 -12.15 3.92
N THR A 66 15.00 -11.17 4.51
CA THR A 66 13.99 -10.36 3.84
C THR A 66 14.66 -9.26 3.01
N LEU A 67 15.70 -8.65 3.57
CA LEU A 67 16.47 -7.56 2.94
C LEU A 67 17.00 -7.95 1.56
N LYS A 68 17.53 -9.17 1.41
CA LYS A 68 18.10 -9.64 0.13
C LYS A 68 17.07 -9.57 -1.01
N GLY A 69 15.86 -10.09 -0.76
CA GLY A 69 14.77 -10.07 -1.73
C GLY A 69 14.28 -8.65 -2.05
N TRP A 70 14.17 -7.80 -1.03
CA TRP A 70 13.69 -6.42 -1.19
C TRP A 70 14.67 -5.56 -1.98
N THR A 71 15.96 -5.63 -1.66
CA THR A 71 16.99 -4.84 -2.36
C THR A 71 17.12 -5.27 -3.81
N LYS A 72 17.11 -6.58 -4.11
CA LYS A 72 17.07 -7.08 -5.48
C LYS A 72 15.85 -6.55 -6.26
N THR A 73 14.68 -6.50 -5.61
CA THR A 73 13.44 -6.02 -6.24
C THR A 73 13.51 -4.51 -6.53
N CYS A 74 13.91 -3.73 -5.53
CA CYS A 74 13.81 -2.26 -5.54
C CYS A 74 15.03 -1.55 -6.14
N LEU A 75 16.23 -2.11 -5.99
CA LEU A 75 17.49 -1.50 -6.44
C LEU A 75 18.13 -2.24 -7.62
N LYS A 76 17.57 -3.39 -8.02
CA LYS A 76 18.16 -4.31 -9.02
C LYS A 76 19.54 -4.86 -8.63
N LYS A 77 19.92 -4.73 -7.35
CA LYS A 77 21.12 -5.29 -6.76
C LYS A 77 20.83 -5.70 -5.32
N GLU A 78 21.56 -6.69 -4.82
CA GLU A 78 21.48 -7.11 -3.43
C GLU A 78 22.39 -6.22 -2.57
N LEU A 79 21.91 -5.84 -1.39
CA LEU A 79 22.75 -5.20 -0.38
C LEU A 79 23.05 -6.16 0.76
N THR A 80 24.21 -5.99 1.38
CA THR A 80 24.49 -6.64 2.66
C THR A 80 23.71 -5.95 3.79
N PRO A 81 23.44 -6.65 4.91
CA PRO A 81 22.82 -6.01 6.06
C PRO A 81 23.59 -4.80 6.58
N THR A 82 24.93 -4.84 6.55
CA THR A 82 25.78 -3.71 6.93
C THR A 82 25.63 -2.50 6.01
N GLN A 83 25.55 -2.71 4.68
CA GLN A 83 25.32 -1.62 3.73
C GLN A 83 23.95 -0.97 3.94
N PHE A 84 22.95 -1.77 4.28
CA PHE A 84 21.61 -1.30 4.56
C PHE A 84 21.51 -0.54 5.89
N GLU A 85 22.18 -1.03 6.94
CA GLU A 85 22.28 -0.37 8.23
C GLU A 85 22.95 1.01 8.15
N ASN A 86 24.07 1.07 7.44
CA ASN A 86 24.95 2.25 7.44
C ASN A 86 24.51 3.35 6.47
N ASP A 87 23.51 3.10 5.61
CA ASP A 87 22.96 4.10 4.71
C ASP A 87 21.44 4.27 4.93
N PRO A 88 21.03 5.16 5.85
CA PRO A 88 19.61 5.42 6.13
C PRO A 88 18.83 5.91 4.90
N LYS A 89 19.49 6.55 3.92
CA LYS A 89 18.82 7.04 2.70
C LYS A 89 18.47 5.86 1.80
N ILE A 90 19.42 4.96 1.58
CA ILE A 90 19.17 3.71 0.84
C ILE A 90 18.14 2.84 1.58
N ALA A 91 18.24 2.76 2.92
CA ALA A 91 17.25 2.03 3.71
C ALA A 91 15.85 2.59 3.45
N ARG A 92 15.65 3.89 3.62
CA ARG A 92 14.36 4.55 3.37
C ARG A 92 13.88 4.33 1.93
N GLN A 93 14.75 4.39 0.94
CA GLN A 93 14.39 4.14 -0.47
C GLN A 93 13.82 2.73 -0.67
N VAL A 94 14.49 1.71 -0.14
CA VAL A 94 14.02 0.31 -0.25
C VAL A 94 12.71 0.13 0.49
N ILE A 95 12.58 0.69 1.70
CA ILE A 95 11.37 0.59 2.49
C ILE A 95 10.20 1.28 1.79
N SER A 96 10.38 2.49 1.27
CA SER A 96 9.36 3.19 0.46
C SER A 96 8.91 2.37 -0.74
N CYS A 97 9.83 1.76 -1.48
CA CYS A 97 9.51 0.90 -2.62
C CYS A 97 8.63 -0.29 -2.23
N ILE A 98 8.97 -0.99 -1.14
CA ILE A 98 8.21 -2.15 -0.66
C ILE A 98 6.87 -1.70 -0.09
N THR A 99 6.83 -0.64 0.71
CA THR A 99 5.60 -0.08 1.27
C THR A 99 4.64 0.36 0.17
N ASN A 100 5.13 1.02 -0.89
CA ASN A 100 4.32 1.37 -2.05
C ASN A 100 3.70 0.12 -2.70
N ARG A 101 4.51 -0.92 -2.93
CA ARG A 101 4.03 -2.20 -3.49
C ARG A 101 2.93 -2.82 -2.63
N GLU A 102 3.13 -2.88 -1.32
CA GLU A 102 2.19 -3.54 -0.41
C GLU A 102 0.92 -2.71 -0.17
N LEU A 103 1.02 -1.39 -0.08
CA LEU A 103 -0.16 -0.53 -0.01
C LEU A 103 -1.00 -0.67 -1.28
N ASN A 104 -0.43 -0.62 -2.49
CA ASN A 104 -1.22 -0.77 -3.71
C ASN A 104 -1.99 -2.12 -3.75
N LYS A 105 -1.35 -3.22 -3.32
CA LYS A 105 -2.03 -4.51 -3.19
C LYS A 105 -3.19 -4.45 -2.19
N GLN A 106 -2.95 -3.85 -1.02
CA GLN A 106 -3.95 -3.83 0.05
C GLN A 106 -5.09 -2.85 -0.22
N PHE A 107 -4.86 -1.71 -0.87
CA PHE A 107 -5.92 -0.84 -1.37
C PHE A 107 -6.80 -1.58 -2.37
N ALA A 108 -6.19 -2.34 -3.30
CA ALA A 108 -6.96 -3.15 -4.24
C ALA A 108 -7.78 -4.25 -3.54
N ALA A 109 -7.21 -4.94 -2.54
CA ALA A 109 -7.88 -6.01 -1.80
C ALA A 109 -9.00 -5.51 -0.87
N THR A 110 -8.89 -4.28 -0.38
CA THR A 110 -9.81 -3.70 0.61
C THR A 110 -10.83 -2.72 0.01
N LYS A 111 -11.00 -2.74 -1.32
CA LYS A 111 -11.89 -1.82 -2.04
C LYS A 111 -11.60 -0.35 -1.71
N ASN A 112 -10.31 0.01 -1.69
CA ASN A 112 -9.77 1.32 -1.36
C ASN A 112 -10.08 1.81 0.07
N ASN A 113 -10.42 0.91 1.01
CA ASN A 113 -10.52 1.29 2.42
C ASN A 113 -9.12 1.48 3.01
N GLU A 114 -8.69 2.73 3.12
CA GLU A 114 -7.36 3.11 3.61
C GLU A 114 -7.04 2.52 4.98
N ASN A 115 -7.97 2.59 5.95
CA ASN A 115 -7.72 2.07 7.29
C ASN A 115 -7.52 0.55 7.28
N SER A 116 -8.30 -0.19 6.47
CA SER A 116 -8.11 -1.63 6.28
C SER A 116 -6.82 -1.95 5.54
N ALA A 117 -6.44 -1.15 4.53
CA ALA A 117 -5.21 -1.34 3.79
C ALA A 117 -3.97 -1.14 4.67
N VAL A 118 -3.94 -0.06 5.44
CA VAL A 118 -2.86 0.24 6.42
C VAL A 118 -2.75 -0.86 7.46
N ARG A 119 -3.88 -1.36 7.99
CA ARG A 119 -3.90 -2.51 8.91
C ARG A 119 -3.31 -3.78 8.27
N GLY A 120 -3.69 -4.07 7.02
CA GLY A 120 -3.18 -5.22 6.28
C GLY A 120 -1.67 -5.14 6.08
N VAL A 121 -1.15 -3.99 5.66
CA VAL A 121 0.31 -3.79 5.49
C VAL A 121 1.03 -3.85 6.83
N ALA A 122 0.49 -3.28 7.91
CA ALA A 122 1.09 -3.38 9.24
C ALA A 122 1.15 -4.83 9.74
N CYS A 123 0.11 -5.63 9.48
CA CYS A 123 0.07 -7.04 9.84
C CYS A 123 1.10 -7.84 9.02
N TRP A 124 1.18 -7.58 7.72
CA TRP A 124 2.15 -8.20 6.82
C TRP A 124 3.58 -7.86 7.21
N TRP A 125 3.84 -6.62 7.61
CA TRP A 125 5.14 -6.19 8.08
C TRP A 125 5.64 -7.06 9.24
N MET A 126 4.74 -7.37 10.18
CA MET A 126 5.12 -8.09 11.38
C MET A 126 5.14 -9.61 11.21
N THR A 127 4.32 -10.16 10.31
CA THR A 127 4.04 -11.61 10.27
C THR A 127 4.26 -12.25 8.89
N GLY A 128 4.41 -11.46 7.84
CA GLY A 128 4.36 -11.92 6.46
C GLY A 128 2.93 -12.20 5.93
N ASN A 129 1.90 -12.07 6.75
CA ASN A 129 0.49 -12.27 6.38
C ASN A 129 -0.32 -10.98 6.54
N TYR A 130 -1.29 -10.70 5.66
CA TYR A 130 -2.13 -9.49 5.77
C TYR A 130 -3.25 -9.61 6.83
N THR A 131 -3.45 -10.79 7.39
CA THR A 131 -4.52 -11.12 8.35
C THR A 131 -3.94 -11.91 9.53
N GLY A 132 -4.73 -12.09 10.60
CA GLY A 132 -4.32 -12.81 11.80
C GLY A 132 -3.59 -11.95 12.85
N CYS A 133 -3.65 -10.63 12.73
CA CYS A 133 -3.12 -9.66 13.70
C CYS A 133 -4.24 -8.97 14.50
N ASP A 134 -5.23 -9.75 14.95
CA ASP A 134 -6.41 -9.29 15.70
C ASP A 134 -6.30 -9.51 17.21
N LYS A 135 -5.29 -10.26 17.66
CA LYS A 135 -5.02 -10.51 19.09
C LYS A 135 -3.53 -10.43 19.47
N GLY A 136 -3.27 -10.19 20.75
CA GLY A 136 -1.94 -10.20 21.34
C GLY A 136 -1.00 -9.13 20.77
N PHE A 137 0.31 -9.40 20.84
CA PHE A 137 1.36 -8.47 20.46
C PHE A 137 1.21 -7.92 19.02
N THR A 138 0.80 -8.75 18.07
CA THR A 138 0.64 -8.32 16.67
C THR A 138 -0.53 -7.36 16.50
N ALA A 139 -1.61 -7.50 17.29
CA ALA A 139 -2.70 -6.53 17.29
C ALA A 139 -2.26 -5.17 17.85
N ASP A 140 -1.53 -5.17 18.97
CA ASP A 140 -0.99 -3.96 19.58
C ASP A 140 -0.05 -3.22 18.61
N TYR A 141 0.81 -3.98 17.93
CA TYR A 141 1.68 -3.46 16.88
C TYR A 141 0.89 -2.83 15.74
N VAL A 142 -0.11 -3.53 15.19
CA VAL A 142 -0.97 -3.01 14.10
C VAL A 142 -1.70 -1.75 14.52
N GLN A 143 -2.26 -1.71 15.73
CA GLN A 143 -2.94 -0.53 16.25
C GLN A 143 -1.98 0.65 16.41
N LYS A 144 -0.75 0.41 16.90
CA LYS A 144 0.30 1.42 16.99
C LYS A 144 0.66 2.00 15.62
N VAL A 145 0.87 1.15 14.61
CA VAL A 145 1.17 1.59 13.23
C VAL A 145 0.02 2.43 12.66
N VAL A 146 -1.22 1.97 12.77
CA VAL A 146 -2.40 2.72 12.26
C VAL A 146 -2.51 4.10 12.91
N ARG A 147 -2.28 4.18 14.22
CA ARG A 147 -2.30 5.46 14.95
C ARG A 147 -1.21 6.40 14.44
N LEU A 148 0.03 5.91 14.33
CA LEU A 148 1.16 6.69 13.83
C LEU A 148 0.94 7.14 12.39
N TYR A 149 0.44 6.25 11.52
CA TYR A 149 0.10 6.58 10.14
C TYR A 149 -0.86 7.77 10.05
N LYS A 150 -1.94 7.75 10.84
CA LYS A 150 -2.91 8.86 10.87
C LYS A 150 -2.26 10.17 11.35
N GLN A 151 -1.35 10.08 12.33
CA GLN A 151 -0.58 11.24 12.78
C GLN A 151 0.29 11.79 11.65
N GLU A 152 1.02 10.94 10.94
CA GLU A 152 1.87 11.36 9.81
C GLU A 152 1.07 11.95 8.65
N ILE A 153 -0.09 11.38 8.29
CA ILE A 153 -0.99 11.92 7.27
C ILE A 153 -1.51 13.31 7.65
N SER A 154 -1.77 13.55 8.93
CA SER A 154 -2.30 14.84 9.42
C SER A 154 -1.24 15.95 9.48
N LYS A 155 0.05 15.62 9.32
CA LYS A 155 1.10 16.63 9.35
C LYS A 155 1.02 17.49 8.09
N PRO A 156 1.19 18.82 8.21
CA PRO A 156 1.37 19.66 7.04
C PRO A 156 2.57 19.15 6.24
N THR A 157 2.39 18.87 4.96
CA THR A 157 3.52 18.68 4.05
C THR A 157 4.28 20.00 4.06
N THR A 158 5.45 20.03 4.69
CA THR A 158 6.44 21.08 4.42
C THR A 158 6.87 20.88 2.97
N THR A 159 6.13 21.49 2.05
CA THR A 159 6.52 21.64 0.66
C THR A 159 7.81 22.44 0.69
N THR A 160 8.95 21.76 0.57
CA THR A 160 10.14 22.39 0.00
C THR A 160 9.80 22.68 -1.44
N SER A 161 9.18 23.85 -1.65
CA SER A 161 9.11 24.48 -2.96
C SER A 161 10.55 24.70 -3.42
N PRO A 162 10.97 24.23 -4.60
CA PRO A 162 12.21 24.72 -5.18
C PRO A 162 11.98 26.20 -5.43
N ALA A 163 12.57 27.05 -4.59
CA ALA A 163 12.74 28.46 -4.90
C ALA A 163 13.29 28.53 -6.33
N GLN A 164 12.45 29.06 -7.23
CA GLN A 164 12.76 29.30 -8.61
C GLN A 164 14.09 30.02 -8.71
N LYS A 165 15.09 29.28 -9.17
CA LYS A 165 16.28 29.83 -9.79
C LYS A 165 15.84 30.48 -11.11
N HIS A 166 15.74 31.80 -11.13
CA HIS A 166 15.70 32.66 -12.31
C HIS A 166 16.32 33.99 -11.84
N ILE A 167 17.63 34.23 -12.00
CA ILE A 167 18.28 34.81 -13.19
C ILE A 167 17.43 35.91 -13.85
N ASN A 168 17.69 37.17 -13.47
CA ASN A 168 18.35 38.17 -14.32
C ASN A 168 19.10 39.17 -13.43
#